data_AF-A0A1H3DKA4-F1
#
_entry.id   AF-A0A1H3DKA4-F1
#
_cell.length_a   1.000
_cell.length_b   1.000
_cell.length_c   1.000
_cell.angle_alpha   90.00
_cell.angle_beta   90.00
_cell.angle_gamma   90.00
#
_symmetry.space_group_name_H-M   'P 1'
#
loop_
_entity.id
_entity.type
_entity.pdbx_description
1 polymer ?
#
loop_
_entity_poly.entity_id
_entity_poly.type
_entity_poly.pdbx_seq_one_letter_code
_entity_poly.pdbx_strand_id
1 'polypeptide(L)'
;MAHPYHHALSSVKKWGGTVEDYLAVHSWFDQSKGITADFRHRSLRHHAEGIFMAETIFGQTLTLSTGRVIPTRWVGEQHVKEDLGFIPSFADWVKAIRPEPWMGRTERIEAKVDPHLASPVVEVS
;
A
#
# COMPACT_ATOMS: atom_id res chain seq x y z
N MET A 1 -11.37 -15.11 -2.99
CA MET A 1 -10.05 -14.63 -2.54
C MET A 1 -9.75 -15.28 -1.20
N ALA A 2 -8.53 -15.73 -0.96
CA ALA A 2 -8.17 -16.28 0.34
C ALA A 2 -8.34 -15.19 1.41
N HIS A 3 -8.91 -15.56 2.56
CA HIS A 3 -8.93 -14.70 3.75
C HIS A 3 -7.49 -14.50 4.28
N PRO A 4 -7.15 -13.36 4.91
CA PRO A 4 -5.82 -13.12 5.51
C PRO A 4 -5.33 -14.27 6.39
N TYR A 5 -6.24 -14.93 7.11
CA TYR A 5 -5.96 -16.14 7.88
C TYR A 5 -5.32 -17.26 7.06
N HIS A 6 -5.81 -17.54 5.84
CA HIS A 6 -5.24 -18.59 4.99
C HIS A 6 -3.86 -18.20 4.46
N HIS A 7 -3.62 -16.92 4.18
CA HIS A 7 -2.28 -16.44 3.86
C HIS A 7 -1.32 -16.58 5.05
N ALA A 8 -1.79 -16.27 6.26
CA ALA A 8 -1.01 -16.48 7.48
C ALA A 8 -0.65 -17.96 7.68
N LEU A 9 -1.58 -18.90 7.43
CA LEU A 9 -1.28 -20.33 7.43
C LEU A 9 -0.24 -20.71 6.36
N SER A 10 -0.30 -20.11 5.17
CA SER A 10 0.70 -20.31 4.12
C SER A 10 2.08 -19.79 4.55
N SER A 11 2.13 -18.64 5.22
CA SER A 11 3.35 -18.07 5.81
C SER A 11 3.91 -18.95 6.92
N VAL A 12 3.07 -19.50 7.81
CA VAL A 12 3.48 -20.49 8.83
C VAL A 12 4.13 -21.70 8.16
N LYS A 13 3.49 -22.26 7.12
CA LYS A 13 4.05 -23.39 6.37
C LYS A 13 5.42 -23.08 5.75
N LYS A 14 5.63 -21.84 5.30
CA LYS A 14 6.84 -21.44 4.58
C LYS A 14 7.99 -21.01 5.50
N TRP A 15 7.68 -20.31 6.59
CA TRP A 15 8.67 -19.61 7.42
C TRP A 15 8.71 -20.08 8.88
N GLY A 16 7.72 -20.86 9.34
CA GLY A 16 7.54 -21.27 10.74
C GLY A 16 6.73 -20.25 11.54
N GLY A 17 6.78 -20.30 12.88
CA GLY A 17 6.03 -19.38 13.74
C GLY A 17 4.56 -19.75 13.89
N THR A 18 3.73 -18.78 14.28
CA THR A 18 2.27 -18.92 14.42
C THR A 18 1.52 -17.99 13.48
N VAL A 19 0.20 -18.13 13.40
CA VAL A 19 -0.66 -17.27 12.56
C VAL A 19 -0.53 -15.80 12.96
N GLU A 20 -0.44 -15.54 14.26
CA GLU A 20 -0.38 -14.21 14.87
C GLU A 20 0.86 -13.42 14.40
N ASP A 21 1.96 -14.12 14.09
CA ASP A 21 3.20 -13.53 13.57
C ASP A 21 2.97 -12.85 12.20
N TYR A 22 1.95 -13.27 11.43
CA TYR A 22 1.72 -12.83 10.04
C TYR A 22 0.38 -12.15 9.79
N LEU A 23 -0.62 -12.40 10.64
CA LEU A 23 -2.00 -12.02 10.37
C LEU A 23 -2.16 -10.51 10.17
N ALA A 24 -1.42 -9.69 10.92
CA ALA A 24 -1.48 -8.24 10.79
C ALA A 24 -1.01 -7.75 9.41
N VAL A 25 0.06 -8.34 8.88
CA VAL A 25 0.61 -8.00 7.55
C VAL A 25 -0.40 -8.36 6.46
N HIS A 26 -0.90 -9.60 6.46
CA HIS A 26 -1.88 -10.04 5.46
C HIS A 26 -3.21 -9.28 5.56
N SER A 27 -3.68 -8.99 6.77
CA SER A 27 -4.90 -8.21 6.97
C SER A 27 -4.75 -6.78 6.45
N TRP A 28 -3.56 -6.19 6.54
CA TRP A 28 -3.31 -4.86 6.02
C TRP A 28 -3.32 -4.80 4.49
N PHE A 29 -2.76 -5.79 3.79
CA PHE A 29 -2.90 -5.84 2.32
C PHE A 29 -4.37 -5.91 1.90
N ASP A 30 -5.15 -6.74 2.61
CA ASP A 30 -6.55 -6.99 2.29
C ASP A 30 -7.54 -5.94 2.80
N GLN A 31 -7.13 -5.07 3.73
CA GLN A 31 -8.01 -4.05 4.33
C GLN A 31 -8.59 -3.10 3.27
N SER A 32 -7.95 -2.94 2.11
CA SER A 32 -8.49 -2.15 0.99
C SER A 32 -9.81 -2.70 0.44
N LYS A 33 -10.19 -3.95 0.75
CA LYS A 33 -11.53 -4.52 0.47
C LYS A 33 -12.66 -3.69 1.09
N GLY A 34 -12.39 -2.96 2.18
CA GLY A 34 -13.34 -2.03 2.79
C GLY A 34 -13.66 -0.81 1.93
N ILE A 35 -12.87 -0.52 0.89
CA ILE A 35 -13.09 0.58 -0.06
C ILE A 35 -13.83 0.07 -1.29
N THR A 36 -13.38 -1.06 -1.85
CA THR A 36 -14.02 -1.71 -2.99
C THR A 36 -13.96 -3.23 -2.81
N ALA A 37 -15.10 -3.90 -2.86
CA ALA A 37 -15.22 -5.33 -2.53
C ALA A 37 -14.90 -6.27 -3.71
N ASP A 38 -14.22 -5.77 -4.74
CA ASP A 38 -13.77 -6.57 -5.90
C ASP A 38 -12.27 -6.42 -6.12
N PHE A 39 -11.73 -7.12 -7.13
CA PHE A 39 -10.29 -7.21 -7.39
C PHE A 39 -9.59 -5.84 -7.52
N ARG A 40 -10.29 -4.76 -7.85
CA ARG A 40 -9.69 -3.43 -8.01
C ARG A 40 -9.08 -2.91 -6.72
N HIS A 41 -9.50 -3.41 -5.55
CA HIS A 41 -8.89 -3.07 -4.26
C HIS A 41 -7.39 -3.40 -4.21
N ARG A 42 -6.98 -4.39 -5.00
CA ARG A 42 -5.58 -4.83 -5.11
C ARG A 42 -4.69 -3.73 -5.67
N SER A 43 -5.22 -2.83 -6.51
CA SER A 43 -4.47 -1.70 -7.05
C SER A 43 -3.91 -0.74 -5.99
N LEU A 44 -4.48 -0.76 -4.77
CA LEU A 44 -4.04 0.12 -3.70
C LEU A 44 -2.76 -0.36 -2.99
N ARG A 45 -2.56 -1.69 -2.89
CA ARG A 45 -1.48 -2.26 -2.04
C ARG A 45 -0.79 -3.49 -2.62
N HIS A 46 -1.39 -4.21 -3.56
CA HIS A 46 -0.83 -5.45 -4.13
C HIS A 46 0.08 -5.16 -5.32
N HIS A 47 1.14 -4.40 -5.09
CA HIS A 47 2.18 -4.06 -6.06
C HIS A 47 3.49 -3.78 -5.32
N ALA A 48 4.58 -3.56 -6.07
CA ALA A 48 5.91 -3.33 -5.51
C ALA A 48 5.94 -2.26 -4.40
N GLU A 49 5.40 -1.07 -4.63
CA GLU A 49 5.40 0.01 -3.61
C GLU A 49 4.59 -0.35 -2.35
N GLY A 50 3.44 -1.03 -2.47
CA GLY A 50 2.68 -1.49 -1.31
C GLY A 50 3.43 -2.54 -0.47
N ILE A 51 4.26 -3.38 -1.11
CA ILE A 51 5.17 -4.29 -0.39
C ILE A 51 6.22 -3.52 0.43
N PHE A 52 6.80 -2.46 -0.14
CA PHE A 52 7.73 -1.61 0.60
C PHE A 52 7.04 -0.81 1.70
N MET A 53 5.81 -0.35 1.47
CA MET A 53 5.03 0.32 2.50
C MET A 53 4.75 -0.58 3.71
N ALA A 54 4.60 -1.90 3.51
CA ALA A 54 4.49 -2.84 4.62
C ALA A 54 5.69 -2.79 5.57
N GLU A 55 6.92 -2.58 5.07
CA GLU A 55 8.11 -2.42 5.93
C GLU A 55 8.05 -1.15 6.78
N THR A 56 7.43 -0.08 6.28
CA THR A 56 7.24 1.17 7.04
C THR A 56 6.29 0.97 8.21
N ILE A 57 5.29 0.08 8.04
CA ILE A 57 4.21 -0.13 9.02
C ILE A 57 4.57 -1.20 10.05
N PHE A 58 5.17 -2.30 9.60
CA PHE A 58 5.45 -3.47 10.44
C PHE A 58 6.93 -3.62 10.80
N GLY A 59 7.77 -2.68 10.34
CA GLY A 59 9.23 -2.77 10.43
C GLY A 59 9.82 -3.55 9.26
N GLN A 60 11.13 -3.37 9.02
CA GLN A 60 11.86 -4.05 7.94
C GLN A 60 11.92 -5.57 8.11
N THR A 61 11.82 -6.04 9.36
CA THR A 61 11.86 -7.46 9.72
C THR A 61 10.78 -7.78 10.74
N LEU A 62 10.29 -9.02 10.68
CA LEU A 62 9.44 -9.63 11.70
C LEU A 62 10.29 -10.60 12.54
N THR A 63 10.21 -10.47 13.86
CA THR A 63 10.68 -11.50 14.79
C THR A 63 9.52 -12.43 15.08
N LEU A 64 9.62 -13.67 14.58
CA LEU A 64 8.60 -14.68 14.79
C LEU A 64 8.61 -15.16 16.24
N SER A 65 7.49 -15.73 16.71
CA SER A 65 7.37 -16.44 17.98
C SER A 65 8.45 -17.51 18.26
N THR A 66 9.09 -18.03 17.21
CA THR A 66 10.22 -18.97 17.31
C THR A 66 11.57 -18.31 17.60
N GLY A 67 11.63 -16.97 17.65
CA GLY A 67 12.86 -16.18 17.73
C GLY A 67 13.56 -15.97 16.38
N ARG A 68 13.10 -16.62 15.31
CA ARG A 68 13.62 -16.40 13.95
C ARG A 68 13.24 -15.00 13.47
N VAL A 69 14.19 -14.28 12.88
CA VAL A 69 13.96 -12.99 12.23
C VAL A 69 13.85 -13.20 10.71
N ILE A 70 12.81 -12.67 10.08
CA ILE A 70 12.63 -12.70 8.62
C ILE A 70 12.34 -11.29 8.07
N PRO A 71 12.65 -10.98 6.81
CA PRO A 71 12.25 -9.72 6.20
C PRO A 71 10.72 -9.62 6.04
N THR A 72 10.14 -8.48 6.43
CA THR A 72 8.70 -8.21 6.25
C THR A 72 8.30 -8.26 4.78
N ARG A 73 9.17 -7.76 3.89
CA ARG A 73 8.98 -7.85 2.43
C ARG A 73 8.74 -9.28 1.94
N TRP A 74 9.33 -10.31 2.55
CA TRP A 74 9.12 -11.69 2.09
C TRP A 74 7.68 -12.14 2.27
N VAL A 75 7.03 -11.70 3.35
CA VAL A 75 5.62 -11.97 3.63
C VAL A 75 4.74 -11.18 2.67
N GLY A 76 5.06 -9.92 2.40
CA GLY A 76 4.35 -9.09 1.42
C GLY A 76 4.45 -9.64 0.00
N GLU A 77 5.65 -9.99 -0.47
CA GLU A 77 5.86 -10.62 -1.78
C GLU A 77 5.10 -11.94 -1.90
N GLN A 78 5.09 -12.76 -0.85
CA GLN A 78 4.32 -14.00 -0.82
C GLN A 78 2.83 -13.73 -0.99
N HIS A 79 2.27 -12.82 -0.18
CA HIS A 79 0.86 -12.47 -0.24
C HIS A 79 0.44 -12.04 -1.66
N VAL A 80 1.19 -11.10 -2.25
CA VAL A 80 0.89 -10.59 -3.59
C VAL A 80 1.02 -11.70 -4.65
N LYS A 81 2.05 -12.54 -4.58
CA LYS A 81 2.22 -13.67 -5.54
C LYS A 81 1.13 -14.72 -5.40
N GLU A 82 0.65 -15.02 -4.20
CA GLU A 82 -0.46 -15.96 -3.98
C GLU A 82 -1.78 -15.44 -4.57
N ASP A 83 -1.93 -14.13 -4.63
CA ASP A 83 -3.16 -13.47 -5.07
C ASP A 83 -3.20 -13.09 -6.55
N LEU A 84 -2.05 -12.81 -7.15
CA LEU A 84 -1.91 -12.32 -8.52
C LEU A 84 -1.01 -13.19 -9.41
N GLY A 85 -0.27 -14.14 -8.85
CA GLY A 85 0.70 -14.98 -9.57
C GLY A 85 2.04 -14.28 -9.87
N PHE A 86 2.11 -12.95 -9.78
CA PHE A 86 3.33 -12.16 -9.93
C PHE A 86 3.20 -10.85 -9.12
N ILE A 87 4.28 -10.06 -9.05
CA ILE A 87 4.27 -8.74 -8.39
C ILE A 87 4.17 -7.66 -9.48
N PRO A 88 3.02 -6.97 -9.62
CA PRO A 88 2.92 -5.84 -10.54
C PRO A 88 3.60 -4.59 -9.98
N SER A 89 3.84 -3.61 -10.85
CA SER A 89 4.12 -2.23 -10.45
C SER A 89 2.82 -1.44 -10.29
N PHE A 90 2.86 -0.27 -9.63
CA PHE A 90 1.69 0.63 -9.66
C PHE A 90 1.40 1.14 -11.07
N ALA A 91 2.42 1.24 -11.94
CA ALA A 91 2.27 1.61 -13.35
C ALA A 91 1.32 0.65 -14.10
N ASP A 92 1.32 -0.65 -13.75
CA ASP A 92 0.43 -1.65 -14.34
C ASP A 92 -1.05 -1.42 -14.02
N TRP A 93 -1.34 -0.80 -12.88
CA TRP A 93 -2.70 -0.45 -12.47
C TRP A 93 -3.14 0.89 -13.10
N VAL A 94 -2.33 1.94 -12.97
CA VAL A 94 -2.72 3.29 -13.40
C VAL A 94 -2.85 3.43 -14.90
N LYS A 95 -2.15 2.61 -15.70
CA LYS A 95 -2.30 2.60 -17.17
C LYS A 95 -3.72 2.25 -17.63
N ALA A 96 -4.54 1.65 -16.75
CA ALA A 96 -5.93 1.32 -17.02
C ALA A 96 -6.93 2.42 -16.58
N ILE A 97 -6.48 3.48 -15.91
CA ILE A 97 -7.35 4.59 -15.49
C ILE A 97 -7.79 5.38 -16.72
N ARG A 98 -9.10 5.62 -16.84
CA ARG A 98 -9.66 6.54 -17.82
C ARG A 98 -9.71 7.94 -17.20
N PRO A 99 -9.00 8.93 -17.76
CA PRO A 99 -8.97 10.28 -17.20
C PRO A 99 -10.35 10.92 -17.21
N GLU A 100 -10.73 11.51 -16.08
CA GLU A 100 -11.92 12.36 -15.95
C GLU A 100 -11.51 13.81 -15.71
N PRO A 101 -12.34 14.81 -16.09
CA PRO A 101 -11.97 16.23 -15.99
C PRO A 101 -11.53 16.69 -14.59
N TRP A 102 -12.02 16.06 -13.53
CA TRP A 102 -11.65 16.41 -12.15
C TRP A 102 -10.26 15.90 -11.74
N MET A 103 -9.71 14.87 -12.40
CA MET A 103 -8.45 14.24 -12.00
C MET A 103 -7.21 15.11 -12.29
N GLY A 104 -7.30 16.01 -13.28
CA GLY A 104 -6.22 16.94 -13.64
C GLY A 104 -6.50 18.40 -13.27
N ARG A 105 -7.67 18.68 -12.69
CA ARG A 105 -8.06 20.05 -12.34
C ARG A 105 -7.32 20.47 -11.08
N THR A 106 -6.33 21.34 -11.23
CA THR A 106 -5.54 21.91 -10.13
C THR A 106 -5.78 23.41 -10.03
N GLU A 107 -5.79 23.94 -8.81
CA GLU A 107 -5.84 25.37 -8.55
C GLU A 107 -4.42 25.86 -8.21
N ARG A 108 -4.00 26.98 -8.81
CA ARG A 108 -2.75 27.65 -8.43
C ARG A 108 -2.98 28.41 -7.14
N ILE A 109 -2.66 27.76 -6.03
CA ILE A 109 -2.86 28.31 -4.67
C ILE A 109 -1.65 29.10 -4.17
N GLU A 110 -0.48 28.99 -4.82
CA GLU A 110 0.79 29.53 -4.35
C GLU A 110 0.70 31.04 -4.09
N ALA A 111 0.21 31.82 -5.06
CA ALA A 111 0.02 33.27 -4.93
C ALA A 111 -1.08 33.67 -3.93
N LYS A 112 -1.94 32.73 -3.52
CA LYS A 112 -3.03 32.97 -2.56
C LYS A 112 -2.59 32.71 -1.12
N VAL A 113 -1.62 31.83 -0.91
CA VAL A 113 -1.24 31.34 0.43
C VAL A 113 0.20 31.64 0.81
N ASP A 114 1.09 31.92 -0.13
CA ASP A 114 2.48 32.32 0.14
C ASP A 114 2.58 33.86 0.17
N PRO A 115 2.80 34.48 1.34
CA PRO A 115 2.94 35.92 1.46
C PRO A 115 4.13 36.49 0.68
N HIS A 116 5.13 35.66 0.35
CA HIS A 116 6.29 36.08 -0.44
C HIS A 116 6.00 36.13 -1.94
N LEU A 117 4.91 35.51 -2.38
CA LEU A 117 4.41 35.54 -3.76
C LEU A 117 3.18 36.45 -3.91
N ALA A 118 2.60 36.93 -2.80
CA ALA A 118 1.52 37.90 -2.81
C ALA A 118 2.04 39.24 -3.34
N SER A 119 1.36 39.80 -4.34
CA SER A 119 1.70 41.13 -4.86
C SER A 119 1.70 42.16 -3.72
N PRO A 120 2.68 43.06 -3.65
CA PRO A 120 2.68 44.12 -2.65
C PRO A 120 1.38 44.91 -2.79
N VAL A 121 0.65 45.05 -1.68
CA VAL A 121 -0.53 45.90 -1.62
C VAL A 121 -0.06 47.33 -1.87
N VAL A 122 -0.29 47.84 -3.07
CA VAL A 122 -0.08 49.26 -3.37
C VAL A 122 -1.28 50.00 -2.79
N GLU A 123 -1.14 50.58 -1.61
CA GLU A 123 -2.13 51.53 -1.10
C GLU A 123 -2.12 52.76 -2.02
N VAL A 124 -3.25 53.00 -2.70
CA VAL A 124 -3.45 54.22 -3.47
C VAL A 124 -4.06 55.25 -2.51
N SER A 125 -3.30 56.30 -2.20
CA SER A 125 -3.69 57.43 -1.38
C SER A 125 -4.69 58.35 -2.05
#